data_AF-A0A7X1LC61-F1
#
_entry.id   AF-A0A7X1LC61-F1
#
_cell.length_a   1.000
_cell.length_b   1.000
_cell.length_c   1.000
_cell.angle_alpha   90.00
_cell.angle_beta   90.00
_cell.angle_gamma   90.00
#
_symmetry.space_group_name_H-M   'P 1'
#
loop_
_entity.id
_entity.type
_entity.pdbx_description
1 polymer ?
#
loop_
_entity_poly.entity_id
_entity_poly.type
_entity_poly.pdbx_seq_one_letter_code
_entity_poly.pdbx_strand_id
1 'polypeptide(L)'
;MKTAFYQKIKPALILRKQISIQSILLPLVFLSIFLVSYIFMALQLAPENNPAFHFGKERGYVTALSAIFLAMTSGFAWGAFFLSGNHFSSTKFFWLFIALAFGYLALDELMMFHERIGYWIKMSNVGPTETFRNWNDVIVISYGILALAVLPLLLPHILKYPKFGEMLTVAFIFYCIHTAIDSLTIKKTFGSIIIEESFKLFSSAFFSFSMLIGLLGVVASLRHENRE
;
A
#
# COMPACT_ATOMS: atom_id res chain seq x y z
N MET A 1 -17.87 25.37 2.08
CA MET A 1 -16.97 24.21 1.95
C MET A 1 -17.62 22.99 1.31
N LYS A 2 -18.85 22.59 1.68
CA LYS A 2 -19.56 21.43 1.07
C LYS A 2 -19.74 21.53 -0.46
N THR A 3 -19.92 22.73 -1.00
CA THR A 3 -20.15 22.98 -2.43
C THR A 3 -18.92 22.72 -3.31
N ALA A 4 -17.74 23.20 -2.90
CA ALA A 4 -16.50 23.05 -3.69
C ALA A 4 -16.00 21.60 -3.77
N PHE A 5 -16.10 20.84 -2.68
CA PHE A 5 -15.71 19.43 -2.65
C PHE A 5 -16.63 18.57 -3.50
N TYR A 6 -17.95 18.76 -3.36
CA TYR A 6 -18.94 18.05 -4.16
C TYR A 6 -18.78 18.32 -5.67
N GLN A 7 -18.46 19.57 -6.04
CA GLN A 7 -18.18 19.95 -7.43
C GLN A 7 -16.99 19.19 -8.03
N LYS A 8 -16.01 18.75 -7.24
CA LYS A 8 -14.86 17.95 -7.71
C LYS A 8 -15.18 16.45 -7.79
N ILE A 9 -16.00 15.93 -6.87
CA ILE A 9 -16.33 14.49 -6.82
C ILE A 9 -17.36 14.11 -7.88
N LYS A 10 -18.38 14.95 -8.11
CA LYS A 10 -19.48 14.61 -9.02
C LYS A 10 -18.99 14.25 -10.44
N PRO A 11 -18.08 15.02 -11.07
CA PRO A 11 -17.53 14.65 -12.38
C PRO A 11 -16.76 13.33 -12.35
N ALA A 12 -15.98 13.07 -11.30
CA ALA A 12 -15.23 11.83 -11.16
C ALA A 12 -16.16 10.59 -11.10
N LEU A 13 -17.27 10.70 -10.37
CA LEU A 13 -18.27 9.62 -10.29
C LEU A 13 -19.04 9.41 -11.60
N ILE A 14 -19.28 10.48 -12.37
CA ILE A 14 -19.88 10.36 -13.70
C ILE A 14 -18.92 9.61 -14.63
N LEU A 15 -17.65 10.02 -14.66
CA LEU A 15 -16.62 9.38 -15.48
C LEU A 15 -16.41 7.90 -15.09
N ARG A 16 -16.45 7.61 -13.78
CA ARG A 16 -16.37 6.23 -13.27
C ARG A 16 -17.42 5.31 -13.88
N LYS A 17 -18.63 5.80 -14.16
CA LYS A 17 -19.71 4.99 -14.77
C LYS A 17 -19.48 4.70 -16.26
N GLN A 18 -18.69 5.53 -16.94
CA GLN A 18 -18.36 5.37 -18.36
C GLN A 18 -17.17 4.42 -18.56
N ILE A 19 -16.32 4.27 -17.54
CA ILE A 19 -15.18 3.37 -17.58
C ILE A 19 -15.63 1.94 -17.26
N SER A 20 -15.50 1.04 -18.24
CA SER A 20 -15.67 -0.39 -18.04
C SER A 20 -14.30 -1.05 -17.91
N ILE A 21 -14.06 -1.70 -16.78
CA ILE A 21 -12.87 -2.55 -16.56
C ILE A 21 -13.29 -4.02 -16.60
N GLN A 22 -12.37 -4.89 -17.02
CA GLN A 22 -12.59 -6.34 -16.98
C GLN A 22 -12.83 -6.82 -15.55
N SER A 23 -13.50 -7.97 -15.42
CA SER A 23 -13.76 -8.57 -14.11
C SER A 23 -12.45 -8.81 -13.36
N ILE A 24 -12.36 -8.26 -12.15
CA ILE A 24 -11.18 -8.39 -11.27
C ILE A 24 -11.24 -9.62 -10.36
N LEU A 25 -12.36 -10.36 -10.35
CA LEU A 25 -12.59 -11.45 -9.40
C LEU A 25 -11.58 -12.57 -9.56
N LEU A 26 -11.35 -13.03 -10.80
CA LEU A 26 -10.41 -14.13 -11.04
C LEU A 26 -8.96 -13.75 -10.69
N PRO A 27 -8.41 -12.59 -11.12
CA PRO A 27 -7.10 -12.13 -10.65
C PRO A 27 -7.01 -11.98 -9.13
N LEU A 28 -8.07 -11.50 -8.47
CA LEU A 28 -8.11 -11.36 -7.02
C LEU A 28 -8.07 -12.71 -6.29
N VAL A 29 -8.82 -13.71 -6.77
CA VAL A 29 -8.79 -15.07 -6.25
C VAL A 29 -7.40 -15.68 -6.43
N PHE A 30 -6.82 -15.54 -7.62
CA PHE A 30 -5.47 -16.02 -7.89
C PHE A 30 -4.43 -15.38 -6.97
N LEU A 31 -4.47 -14.05 -6.79
CA LEU A 31 -3.60 -13.33 -5.88
C LEU A 31 -3.75 -13.85 -4.44
N SER A 32 -5.00 -14.04 -3.98
CA SER A 32 -5.28 -14.53 -2.63
C SER A 32 -4.73 -15.94 -2.39
N ILE A 33 -4.94 -16.85 -3.35
CA ILE A 33 -4.39 -18.21 -3.31
C ILE A 33 -2.86 -18.15 -3.31
N PHE A 34 -2.27 -17.31 -4.15
CA PHE A 34 -0.82 -17.13 -4.20
C PHE A 34 -0.25 -16.69 -2.86
N LEU A 35 -0.84 -15.66 -2.22
CA LEU A 35 -0.37 -15.15 -0.92
C LEU A 35 -0.47 -16.20 0.19
N VAL A 36 -1.60 -16.90 0.30
CA VAL A 36 -1.78 -17.98 1.28
C VAL A 36 -0.78 -19.12 1.03
N SER A 37 -0.59 -19.52 -0.22
CA SER A 37 0.38 -20.56 -0.59
C SER A 37 1.81 -20.13 -0.25
N TYR A 38 2.16 -18.87 -0.48
CA TYR A 38 3.47 -18.31 -0.15
C TYR A 38 3.73 -18.29 1.36
N ILE A 39 2.75 -17.87 2.16
CA ILE A 39 2.82 -17.90 3.62
C ILE A 39 3.00 -19.35 4.11
N PHE A 40 2.22 -20.29 3.57
CA PHE A 40 2.34 -21.70 3.93
C PHE A 40 3.73 -22.26 3.58
N MET A 41 4.24 -21.97 2.38
CA MET A 41 5.59 -22.37 1.97
C MET A 41 6.67 -21.75 2.88
N ALA A 42 6.53 -20.48 3.26
CA ALA A 42 7.44 -19.83 4.20
C ALA A 42 7.43 -20.51 5.58
N LEU A 43 6.29 -21.01 6.05
CA LEU A 43 6.22 -21.78 7.31
C LEU A 43 6.86 -23.16 7.18
N GLN A 44 6.63 -23.87 6.08
CA GLN A 44 7.20 -25.21 5.85
C GLN A 44 8.72 -25.19 5.67
N LEU A 45 9.27 -24.11 5.09
CA LEU A 45 10.70 -23.93 4.89
C LEU A 45 11.40 -23.27 6.09
N ALA A 46 10.69 -23.00 7.18
CA ALA A 46 11.27 -22.46 8.39
C ALA A 46 11.98 -23.57 9.19
N PRO A 47 13.13 -23.31 9.83
CA PRO A 47 13.73 -24.24 10.77
C PRO A 47 12.79 -24.59 11.93
N GLU A 48 12.80 -25.84 12.40
CA GLU A 48 11.89 -26.33 13.46
C GLU A 48 11.92 -25.49 14.75
N ASN A 49 13.09 -24.95 15.10
CA ASN A 49 13.29 -24.12 16.29
C ASN A 49 12.91 -22.65 16.10
N ASN A 50 12.57 -22.22 14.89
CA ASN A 50 12.18 -20.85 14.59
C ASN A 50 11.16 -20.78 13.44
N PRO A 51 9.87 -21.08 13.71
CA PRO A 51 8.81 -21.02 12.71
C PRO A 51 8.62 -19.64 12.06
N ALA A 52 9.05 -18.57 12.73
CA ALA A 52 8.96 -17.20 12.22
C ALA A 52 10.22 -16.77 11.45
N PHE A 53 11.15 -17.68 11.11
CA PHE A 53 12.44 -17.34 10.51
C PHE A 53 12.30 -16.47 9.24
N HIS A 54 11.33 -16.79 8.38
CA HIS A 54 11.07 -16.07 7.13
C HIS A 54 10.14 -14.85 7.27
N PHE A 55 9.68 -14.58 8.50
CA PHE A 55 8.78 -13.48 8.85
C PHE A 55 9.50 -12.41 9.69
N GLY A 56 10.29 -12.81 10.69
CA GLY A 56 10.76 -11.92 11.78
C GLY A 56 12.16 -11.31 11.61
N LYS A 57 12.79 -11.41 10.44
CA LYS A 57 14.02 -10.67 10.12
C LYS A 57 13.68 -9.85 8.89
N GLU A 58 14.00 -8.55 8.81
CA GLU A 58 13.71 -7.70 7.64
C GLU A 58 14.47 -8.10 6.35
N ARG A 59 14.92 -9.35 6.26
CA ARG A 59 15.50 -10.03 5.10
C ARG A 59 14.79 -11.35 4.80
N GLY A 60 13.68 -11.62 5.46
CA GLY A 60 12.86 -12.80 5.26
C GLY A 60 12.15 -12.76 3.91
N TYR A 61 11.69 -13.92 3.46
CA TYR A 61 10.98 -14.07 2.20
C TYR A 61 9.72 -13.18 2.15
N VAL A 62 9.01 -13.05 3.27
CA VAL A 62 7.80 -12.23 3.37
C VAL A 62 8.10 -10.74 3.18
N THR A 63 9.14 -10.24 3.83
CA THR A 63 9.62 -8.85 3.66
C THR A 63 10.02 -8.58 2.20
N ALA A 64 10.78 -9.48 1.59
CA ALA A 64 11.20 -9.32 0.20
C ALA A 64 10.01 -9.27 -0.77
N LEU A 65 9.02 -10.15 -0.60
CA LEU A 65 7.82 -10.15 -1.42
C LEU A 65 6.94 -8.90 -1.17
N SER A 66 6.83 -8.45 0.09
CA SER A 66 6.17 -7.20 0.45
C SER A 66 6.80 -6.01 -0.30
N ALA A 67 8.13 -5.91 -0.26
CA ALA A 67 8.87 -4.87 -0.97
C ALA A 67 8.67 -4.93 -2.49
N ILE A 68 8.63 -6.13 -3.09
CA ILE A 68 8.31 -6.30 -4.51
C ILE A 68 6.91 -5.76 -4.81
N PHE A 69 5.91 -6.05 -3.98
CA PHE A 69 4.56 -5.51 -4.18
C PHE A 69 4.51 -3.98 -4.03
N LEU A 70 5.22 -3.39 -3.07
CA LEU A 70 5.33 -1.93 -2.97
C LEU A 70 6.02 -1.33 -4.22
N ALA A 71 7.07 -1.97 -4.73
CA ALA A 71 7.72 -1.56 -5.97
C ALA A 71 6.79 -1.68 -7.19
N MET A 72 6.00 -2.75 -7.29
CA MET A 72 4.96 -2.90 -8.31
C MET A 72 3.89 -1.82 -8.19
N THR A 73 3.49 -1.45 -6.97
CA THR A 73 2.56 -0.35 -6.70
C THR A 73 3.09 0.95 -7.30
N SER A 74 4.37 1.26 -7.06
CA SER A 74 5.07 2.39 -7.68
C SER A 74 5.13 2.28 -9.20
N GLY A 75 5.50 1.11 -9.73
CA GLY A 75 5.62 0.87 -11.18
C GLY A 75 4.29 1.03 -11.93
N PHE A 76 3.19 0.52 -11.40
CA PHE A 76 1.86 0.71 -11.99
C PHE A 76 1.41 2.17 -11.93
N ALA A 77 1.72 2.88 -10.83
CA ALA A 77 1.46 4.32 -10.73
C ALA A 77 2.30 5.13 -11.74
N TRP A 78 3.56 4.76 -11.97
CA TRP A 78 4.38 5.34 -13.05
C TRP A 78 3.77 5.07 -14.44
N GLY A 79 3.34 3.83 -14.69
CA GLY A 79 2.62 3.50 -15.93
C GLY A 79 1.39 4.39 -16.12
N ALA A 80 0.61 4.58 -15.07
CA ALA A 80 -0.58 5.44 -15.10
C ALA A 80 -0.20 6.92 -15.33
N PHE A 81 0.89 7.39 -14.73
CA PHE A 81 1.44 8.73 -14.94
C PHE A 81 1.81 8.97 -16.41
N PHE A 82 2.59 8.08 -17.02
CA PHE A 82 3.04 8.22 -18.41
C PHE A 82 1.90 8.09 -19.43
N LEU A 83 0.88 7.30 -19.12
CA LEU A 83 -0.29 7.15 -19.99
C LEU A 83 -1.33 8.27 -19.80
N SER A 84 -1.27 9.04 -18.72
CA SER A 84 -2.26 10.09 -18.42
C SER A 84 -2.07 11.36 -19.26
N GLY A 85 -2.28 11.32 -20.59
CA GLY A 85 -2.24 12.47 -21.50
C GLY A 85 -0.89 13.21 -21.53
N ASN A 86 -0.77 14.32 -22.26
CA ASN A 86 0.51 15.08 -22.34
C ASN A 86 0.58 16.29 -21.40
N HIS A 87 -0.53 16.97 -21.13
CA HIS A 87 -0.53 18.14 -20.26
C HIS A 87 -0.41 17.79 -18.77
N PHE A 88 0.30 18.63 -18.01
CA PHE A 88 0.47 18.46 -16.57
C PHE A 88 -0.85 18.78 -15.85
N SER A 89 -1.66 17.73 -15.67
CA SER A 89 -2.97 17.80 -15.00
C SER A 89 -2.87 17.37 -13.54
N SER A 90 -3.89 17.71 -12.74
CA SER A 90 -4.03 17.19 -11.37
C SER A 90 -4.02 15.66 -11.31
N THR A 91 -4.51 14.98 -12.37
CA THR A 91 -4.46 13.51 -12.46
C THR A 91 -3.04 13.00 -12.65
N LYS A 92 -2.21 13.66 -13.48
CA LYS A 92 -0.79 13.32 -13.58
C LYS A 92 -0.08 13.52 -12.25
N PHE A 93 -0.32 14.66 -11.60
CA PHE A 93 0.30 14.93 -10.29
C PHE A 93 -0.10 13.88 -9.25
N PHE A 94 -1.35 13.43 -9.23
CA PHE A 94 -1.80 12.33 -8.39
C PHE A 94 -0.99 11.05 -8.63
N TRP A 95 -0.85 10.60 -9.88
CA TRP A 95 -0.10 9.39 -10.20
C TRP A 95 1.39 9.51 -9.86
N LEU A 96 2.00 10.67 -10.15
CA LEU A 96 3.38 10.96 -9.76
C LEU A 96 3.57 10.89 -8.24
N PHE A 97 2.68 11.52 -7.48
CA PHE A 97 2.72 11.50 -6.01
C PHE A 97 2.64 10.08 -5.47
N ILE A 98 1.70 9.26 -5.95
CA ILE A 98 1.56 7.87 -5.53
C ILE A 98 2.80 7.05 -5.93
N ALA A 99 3.32 7.25 -7.15
CA ALA A 99 4.50 6.54 -7.62
C ALA A 99 5.73 6.82 -6.75
N LEU A 100 5.96 8.09 -6.39
CA LEU A 100 7.04 8.49 -5.50
C LEU A 100 6.83 8.00 -4.07
N ALA A 101 5.61 8.10 -3.52
CA ALA A 101 5.30 7.65 -2.17
C ALA A 101 5.52 6.14 -2.00
N PHE A 102 4.99 5.31 -2.90
CA PHE A 102 5.21 3.86 -2.84
C PHE A 102 6.62 3.46 -3.25
N GLY A 103 7.29 4.24 -4.10
CA GLY A 103 8.72 4.07 -4.38
C GLY A 103 9.55 4.25 -3.10
N TYR A 104 9.25 5.31 -2.33
CA TYR A 104 9.88 5.52 -1.02
C TYR A 104 9.56 4.37 -0.05
N LEU A 105 8.31 3.93 0.07
CA LEU A 105 7.96 2.80 0.95
C LEU A 105 8.65 1.49 0.55
N ALA A 106 8.79 1.22 -0.74
CA ALA A 106 9.53 0.05 -1.21
C ALA A 106 11.03 0.13 -0.84
N LEU A 107 11.63 1.30 -0.96
CA LEU A 107 13.02 1.52 -0.52
C LEU A 107 13.14 1.43 0.99
N ASP A 108 12.17 1.96 1.74
CA ASP A 108 12.14 1.87 3.20
C ASP A 108 12.05 0.40 3.67
N GLU A 109 11.18 -0.41 3.07
CA GLU A 109 11.07 -1.84 3.39
C GLU A 109 12.38 -2.61 3.12
N LEU A 110 13.15 -2.23 2.09
CA LEU A 110 14.43 -2.89 1.75
C LEU A 110 15.64 -2.35 2.52
N MET A 111 15.68 -1.05 2.77
CA MET A 111 16.84 -0.36 3.36
C MET A 111 16.66 -0.06 4.84
N MET A 112 15.46 -0.25 5.36
CA MET A 112 15.08 -0.08 6.76
C MET A 112 15.31 1.36 7.23
N PHE A 113 14.80 2.34 6.48
CA PHE A 113 14.98 3.75 6.84
C PHE A 113 14.28 4.08 8.16
N HIS A 114 13.04 3.60 8.34
CA HIS A 114 12.28 3.79 9.57
C HIS A 114 13.01 3.24 10.80
N GLU A 115 13.70 2.10 10.70
CA GLU A 115 14.54 1.58 11.78
C GLU A 115 15.78 2.43 12.05
N ARG A 116 16.49 2.88 10.99
CA ARG A 116 17.67 3.73 11.15
C ARG A 116 17.32 5.07 11.80
N ILE A 117 16.21 5.67 11.37
CA ILE A 117 15.68 6.90 11.94
C ILE A 117 15.25 6.64 13.39
N GLY A 118 14.52 5.57 13.67
CA GLY A 118 14.12 5.19 15.03
C GLY A 118 15.31 5.00 15.96
N TYR A 119 16.39 4.36 15.47
CA TYR A 119 17.65 4.23 16.18
C TYR A 119 18.31 5.58 16.48
N TRP A 120 18.38 6.48 15.49
CA TRP A 120 18.94 7.83 15.70
C TRP A 120 18.15 8.65 16.72
N ILE A 121 16.82 8.59 16.68
CA ILE A 121 15.97 9.28 17.67
C ILE A 121 16.24 8.72 19.06
N LYS A 122 16.33 7.39 19.20
CA LYS A 122 16.66 6.72 20.47
C LYS A 122 18.02 7.14 21.04
N MET A 123 19.01 7.42 20.19
CA MET A 123 20.34 7.91 20.59
C MET A 123 20.39 9.43 20.85
N SER A 124 19.35 10.17 20.48
CA SER A 124 19.27 11.63 20.68
C SER A 124 18.81 11.99 22.09
N ASN A 125 18.84 13.28 22.42
CA ASN A 125 18.33 13.81 23.70
C ASN A 125 16.81 13.62 23.89
N VAL A 126 16.07 13.24 22.84
CA VAL A 126 14.65 12.86 22.95
C VAL A 126 14.51 11.53 23.71
N GLY A 127 15.48 10.62 23.53
CA GLY A 127 15.55 9.34 24.20
C GLY A 127 14.39 8.37 23.88
N PRO A 128 14.37 7.18 24.50
CA PRO A 128 13.19 6.32 24.52
C PRO A 128 12.07 6.98 25.32
N THR A 129 10.83 6.92 24.81
CA THR A 129 9.65 7.42 25.55
C THR A 129 8.97 6.28 26.29
N GLU A 130 8.34 6.56 27.44
CA GLU A 130 7.52 5.57 28.15
C GLU A 130 6.24 5.22 27.38
N THR A 131 5.77 6.13 26.52
CA THR A 131 4.50 6.03 25.80
C THR A 131 4.59 5.18 24.54
N PHE A 132 5.73 5.23 23.84
CA PHE A 132 5.95 4.45 22.62
C PHE A 132 7.08 3.46 22.83
N ARG A 133 6.76 2.16 22.72
CA ARG A 133 7.72 1.07 22.88
C ARG A 133 8.89 1.20 21.90
N ASN A 134 8.59 1.63 20.67
CA ASN A 134 9.54 1.68 19.59
C ASN A 134 9.25 2.87 18.66
N TRP A 135 10.30 3.65 18.35
CA TRP A 135 10.21 4.76 17.41
C TRP A 135 9.93 4.28 15.98
N ASN A 136 10.29 3.03 15.64
CA ASN A 136 9.99 2.44 14.34
C ASN A 136 8.47 2.42 14.09
N ASP A 137 7.71 1.93 15.07
CA ASP A 137 6.25 1.80 15.01
C ASP A 137 5.61 3.19 14.82
N VAL A 138 6.12 4.22 15.52
CA VAL A 138 5.67 5.62 15.37
C VAL A 138 5.90 6.13 13.97
N ILE A 139 7.07 5.87 13.38
CA ILE A 139 7.41 6.31 12.02
C ILE A 139 6.48 5.63 11.02
N VAL A 140 6.27 4.31 11.13
CA VAL A 140 5.35 3.58 10.26
C VAL A 140 3.94 4.13 10.41
N ILE A 141 3.38 4.23 11.62
CA ILE A 141 2.06 4.83 11.88
C ILE A 141 1.93 6.21 11.24
N SER A 142 2.98 7.03 11.32
CA SER A 142 2.98 8.38 10.75
C SER A 142 2.76 8.38 9.23
N TYR A 143 3.25 7.38 8.50
CA TYR A 143 2.99 7.24 7.07
C TYR A 143 1.49 7.10 6.77
N GLY A 144 0.80 6.25 7.54
CA GLY A 144 -0.64 6.08 7.45
C GLY A 144 -1.42 7.35 7.80
N ILE A 145 -1.01 8.08 8.85
CA ILE A 145 -1.62 9.35 9.24
C ILE A 145 -1.45 10.41 8.14
N LEU A 146 -0.25 10.53 7.58
CA LEU A 146 0.03 11.45 6.48
C LEU A 146 -0.81 11.09 5.24
N ALA A 147 -0.95 9.80 4.93
CA ALA A 147 -1.81 9.32 3.84
C ALA A 147 -3.28 9.72 4.06
N LEU A 148 -3.81 9.59 5.28
CA LEU A 148 -5.16 10.02 5.62
C LEU A 148 -5.34 11.55 5.56
N ALA A 149 -4.32 12.32 5.96
CA ALA A 149 -4.36 13.78 5.92
C ALA A 149 -4.46 14.31 4.47
N VAL A 150 -3.79 13.65 3.52
CA VAL A 150 -3.86 14.03 2.10
C VAL A 150 -5.05 13.42 1.36
N LEU A 151 -5.68 12.37 1.92
CA LEU A 151 -6.79 11.64 1.28
C LEU A 151 -7.92 12.54 0.75
N PRO A 152 -8.41 13.58 1.46
CA PRO A 152 -9.46 14.45 0.93
C PRO A 152 -9.08 15.15 -0.38
N LEU A 153 -7.80 15.46 -0.57
CA LEU A 153 -7.28 16.07 -1.80
C LEU A 153 -7.23 15.06 -2.95
N LEU A 154 -6.93 13.80 -2.63
CA LEU A 154 -6.77 12.73 -3.62
C LEU A 154 -8.10 12.02 -3.95
N LEU A 155 -9.12 12.18 -3.12
CA LEU A 155 -10.37 11.43 -3.21
C LEU A 155 -11.07 11.54 -4.58
N PRO A 156 -11.14 12.71 -5.26
CA PRO A 156 -11.70 12.79 -6.61
C PRO A 156 -10.97 11.89 -7.61
N HIS A 157 -9.65 11.74 -7.48
CA HIS A 157 -8.84 10.88 -8.35
C HIS A 157 -9.03 9.40 -8.02
N ILE A 158 -9.14 9.07 -6.74
CA ILE A 158 -9.41 7.70 -6.27
C ILE A 158 -10.78 7.21 -6.74
N LEU A 159 -11.80 8.07 -6.65
CA LEU A 159 -13.18 7.74 -7.02
C LEU A 159 -13.43 7.74 -8.53
N LYS A 160 -12.46 8.18 -9.34
CA LYS A 160 -12.57 8.23 -10.81
C LYS A 160 -12.59 6.85 -11.45
N TYR A 161 -11.89 5.87 -10.88
CA TYR A 161 -11.72 4.56 -11.49
C TYR A 161 -12.54 3.50 -10.74
N PRO A 162 -13.29 2.61 -11.45
CA PRO A 162 -14.08 1.57 -10.80
C PRO A 162 -13.21 0.65 -9.94
N LYS A 163 -13.69 0.29 -8.75
CA LYS A 163 -13.04 -0.66 -7.81
C LYS A 163 -11.70 -0.20 -7.22
N PHE A 164 -11.12 0.89 -7.72
CA PHE A 164 -9.82 1.38 -7.26
C PHE A 164 -9.85 1.81 -5.78
N GLY A 165 -10.80 2.67 -5.41
CA GLY A 165 -10.98 3.09 -4.02
C GLY A 165 -11.35 1.94 -3.07
N GLU A 166 -12.15 0.99 -3.54
CA GLU A 166 -12.50 -0.20 -2.76
C GLU A 166 -11.27 -1.07 -2.44
N MET A 167 -10.41 -1.34 -3.42
CA MET A 167 -9.19 -2.12 -3.19
C MET A 167 -8.16 -1.37 -2.36
N LEU A 168 -8.02 -0.05 -2.53
CA LEU A 168 -7.22 0.79 -1.64
C LEU A 168 -7.70 0.71 -0.19
N THR A 169 -9.02 0.70 0.02
CA THR A 169 -9.60 0.58 1.36
C THR A 169 -9.24 -0.77 1.99
N VAL A 170 -9.33 -1.86 1.24
CA VAL A 170 -8.92 -3.19 1.72
C VAL A 170 -7.42 -3.22 2.07
N ALA A 171 -6.57 -2.65 1.22
CA ALA A 171 -5.13 -2.53 1.48
C ALA A 171 -4.85 -1.77 2.78
N PHE A 172 -5.57 -0.66 3.00
CA PHE A 172 -5.44 0.17 4.19
C PHE A 172 -5.98 -0.50 5.46
N ILE A 173 -7.02 -1.33 5.36
CA ILE A 173 -7.50 -2.14 6.49
C ILE A 173 -6.40 -3.10 6.94
N PHE A 174 -5.77 -3.83 6.00
CA PHE A 174 -4.64 -4.71 6.34
C PHE A 174 -3.45 -3.93 6.90
N TYR A 175 -3.18 -2.74 6.36
CA TYR A 175 -2.17 -1.82 6.87
C TYR A 175 -2.38 -1.53 8.37
N CYS A 176 -3.60 -1.11 8.73
CA CYS A 176 -3.97 -0.83 10.10
C CYS A 176 -3.86 -2.07 10.99
N ILE A 177 -4.27 -3.25 10.51
CA ILE A 177 -4.22 -4.49 11.30
C ILE A 177 -2.77 -4.87 11.61
N HIS A 178 -1.86 -4.92 10.63
CA HIS A 178 -0.48 -5.30 10.94
C HIS A 178 0.19 -4.28 11.86
N THR A 179 -0.04 -3.00 11.63
CA THR A 179 0.53 -1.93 12.45
C THR A 179 0.01 -1.98 13.89
N ALA A 180 -1.27 -2.29 14.07
CA ALA A 180 -1.86 -2.49 15.39
C ALA A 180 -1.27 -3.72 16.10
N ILE A 181 -1.07 -4.84 15.41
CA ILE A 181 -0.45 -6.04 15.99
C ILE A 181 0.98 -5.71 16.44
N ASP A 182 1.77 -5.07 15.58
CA ASP A 182 3.16 -4.70 15.89
C ASP A 182 3.24 -3.79 17.13
N SER A 183 2.42 -2.73 17.14
CA SER A 183 2.45 -1.69 18.18
C SER A 183 1.85 -2.14 19.51
N LEU A 184 0.81 -2.98 19.51
CA LEU A 184 0.06 -3.37 20.71
C LEU A 184 0.59 -4.65 21.37
N THR A 185 1.35 -5.48 20.64
CA THR A 185 1.84 -6.76 21.18
C THR A 185 3.09 -6.54 22.03
N ILE A 186 2.94 -6.52 23.37
CA ILE A 186 4.03 -6.24 24.33
C ILE A 186 5.23 -7.18 24.14
N LYS A 187 5.00 -8.50 24.06
CA LYS A 187 6.04 -9.51 23.85
C LYS A 187 5.80 -10.23 22.53
N LYS A 188 6.68 -10.01 21.54
CA LYS A 188 6.59 -10.68 20.24
C LYS A 188 6.76 -12.19 20.43
N THR A 189 5.75 -12.94 19.98
CA THR A 189 5.77 -14.41 19.88
C THR A 189 5.92 -14.80 18.41
N PHE A 190 6.29 -16.05 18.12
CA PHE A 190 6.32 -16.50 16.72
C PHE A 190 4.96 -16.34 16.03
N GLY A 191 3.87 -16.68 16.73
CA GLY A 191 2.52 -16.51 16.19
C GLY A 191 2.17 -15.05 15.88
N SER A 192 2.47 -14.11 16.79
CA SER A 192 2.19 -12.70 16.54
C SER A 192 3.00 -12.16 15.36
N ILE A 193 4.29 -12.55 15.24
CA ILE A 193 5.15 -12.14 14.12
C ILE A 193 4.60 -12.68 12.79
N ILE A 194 4.23 -13.96 12.73
CA ILE A 194 3.68 -14.57 11.51
C ILE A 194 2.41 -13.85 11.08
N ILE A 195 1.50 -13.56 12.01
CA ILE A 195 0.23 -12.89 11.71
C ILE A 195 0.48 -11.44 11.27
N GLU A 196 1.30 -10.68 12.00
CA GLU A 196 1.72 -9.31 11.69
C GLU A 196 2.26 -9.20 10.25
N GLU A 197 3.28 -9.99 9.95
CA GLU A 197 3.97 -9.98 8.66
C GLU A 197 3.08 -10.51 7.52
N SER A 198 2.18 -11.45 7.80
CA SER A 198 1.16 -11.87 6.83
C SER A 198 0.23 -10.71 6.48
N PHE A 199 -0.29 -9.98 7.46
CA PHE A 199 -1.16 -8.83 7.20
C PHE A 199 -0.42 -7.71 6.46
N LYS A 200 0.86 -7.47 6.76
CA LYS A 200 1.72 -6.54 6.00
C LYS A 200 1.83 -6.97 4.55
N LEU A 201 2.11 -8.25 4.28
CA LEU A 201 2.18 -8.80 2.93
C LEU A 201 0.85 -8.62 2.16
N PHE A 202 -0.28 -8.92 2.79
CA PHE A 202 -1.61 -8.70 2.21
C PHE A 202 -1.84 -7.21 1.92
N SER A 203 -1.44 -6.30 2.82
CA SER A 203 -1.54 -4.86 2.58
C SER A 203 -0.80 -4.43 1.32
N SER A 204 0.49 -4.76 1.21
CA SER A 204 1.32 -4.43 0.05
C SER A 204 0.77 -5.02 -1.24
N ALA A 205 0.31 -6.28 -1.21
CA ALA A 205 -0.29 -6.94 -2.36
C ALA A 205 -1.57 -6.25 -2.85
N PHE A 206 -2.45 -5.84 -1.93
CA PHE A 206 -3.67 -5.12 -2.28
C PHE A 206 -3.39 -3.68 -2.74
N PHE A 207 -2.36 -3.02 -2.21
CA PHE A 207 -1.90 -1.74 -2.77
C PHE A 207 -1.46 -1.92 -4.23
N SER A 208 -0.65 -2.93 -4.52
CA SER A 208 -0.20 -3.25 -5.89
C SER A 208 -1.38 -3.55 -6.81
N PHE A 209 -2.30 -4.41 -6.36
CA PHE A 209 -3.50 -4.76 -7.11
C PHE A 209 -4.42 -3.56 -7.36
N SER A 210 -4.55 -2.66 -6.38
CA SER A 210 -5.31 -1.42 -6.55
C SER A 210 -4.68 -0.53 -7.63
N MET A 211 -3.35 -0.39 -7.67
CA MET A 211 -2.69 0.41 -8.69
C MET A 211 -2.76 -0.22 -10.07
N LEU A 212 -2.74 -1.54 -10.18
CA LEU A 212 -3.03 -2.23 -11.43
C LEU A 212 -4.44 -1.89 -11.93
N ILE A 213 -5.46 -1.91 -11.06
CA ILE A 213 -6.83 -1.51 -11.42
C ILE A 213 -6.87 -0.04 -11.85
N GLY A 214 -6.18 0.84 -11.13
CA GLY A 214 -6.04 2.25 -11.49
C GLY A 214 -5.45 2.44 -12.89
N LEU A 215 -4.35 1.74 -13.19
CA LEU A 215 -3.71 1.72 -14.50
C LEU A 215 -4.64 1.19 -15.59
N LEU A 216 -5.33 0.08 -15.36
CA LEU A 216 -6.32 -0.45 -16.30
C LEU A 216 -7.46 0.54 -16.54
N GLY A 217 -7.87 1.28 -15.50
CA GLY A 217 -8.84 2.36 -15.59
C GLY A 217 -8.35 3.52 -16.47
N VAL A 218 -7.08 3.91 -16.36
CA VAL A 218 -6.45 4.91 -17.26
C VAL A 218 -6.45 4.44 -18.71
N VAL A 219 -6.04 3.19 -18.95
CA VAL A 219 -6.03 2.59 -20.30
C VAL A 219 -7.43 2.55 -20.89
N ALA A 220 -8.44 2.17 -20.09
CA ALA A 220 -9.83 2.14 -20.52
C ALA A 220 -10.36 3.54 -20.85
N SER A 221 -10.00 4.57 -20.08
CA SER A 221 -10.41 5.96 -20.40
C SER A 221 -9.83 6.46 -21.72
N LEU A 222 -8.56 6.15 -22.02
CA LEU A 222 -7.94 6.54 -23.30
C LEU A 222 -8.64 5.90 -24.51
N ARG A 223 -9.10 4.65 -24.37
CA ARG A 223 -9.85 3.96 -25.43
C ARG A 223 -11.22 4.58 -25.68
N HIS A 224 -11.81 5.22 -24.67
CA HIS A 224 -13.08 5.92 -24.80
C HIS A 224 -12.89 7.26 -25.51
N GLU A 225 -11.87 8.04 -25.11
CA GLU A 225 -11.54 9.33 -25.74
C GLU A 225 -11.24 9.19 -27.25
N ASN A 226 -10.57 8.10 -27.67
CA ASN A 226 -10.27 7.86 -29.09
C ASN A 226 -11.48 7.39 -29.94
N ARG A 227 -12.64 7.14 -29.33
CA ARG A 227 -13.85 6.72 -30.05
C ARG A 227 -14.84 7.87 -30.30
N GLU A 228 -14.65 8.99 -29.62
CA GLU A 228 -15.41 10.23 -29.81
C GLU A 228 -14.71 11.13 -30.83
#